data_AF-A0A1J4VCA8-F1
#
_entry.id   AF-A0A1J4VCA8-F1
#
_cell.length_a   1.000
_cell.length_b   1.000
_cell.length_c   1.000
_cell.angle_alpha   90.00
_cell.angle_beta   90.00
_cell.angle_gamma   90.00
#
_symmetry.space_group_name_H-M   'P 1'
#
loop_
_entity.id
_entity.type
_entity.pdbx_description
1 polymer ?
#
loop_
_entity_poly.entity_id
_entity_poly.type
_entity_poly.pdbx_seq_one_letter_code
_entity_poly.pdbx_strand_id
1 'polypeptide(L)'
;MVCSHVLEHLSDIVKVMEEIHRIAKNQAKVLIWTPHFSNTGSFTDPLHIHHFSLESFNYFVEGTKARKYTRKKFKLIKSKLTFGKSQIIGKAFALLSTHAYEKYFCFIFPAQDIYLELEVIK
;
A
#
# COMPACT_ATOMS: atom_id res chain seq x y z
N MET A 1 -4.16 10.06 10.66
CA MET A 1 -5.35 9.37 10.15
C MET A 1 -4.99 7.92 9.88
N VAL A 2 -5.89 6.98 10.16
CA VAL A 2 -5.65 5.53 9.99
C VAL A 2 -6.67 4.98 9.00
N CYS A 3 -6.19 4.27 7.99
CA CYS A 3 -6.98 3.50 7.03
C CYS A 3 -6.56 2.04 7.19
N SER A 4 -7.36 1.24 7.87
CA SER A 4 -7.07 -0.19 8.10
C SER A 4 -8.15 -1.01 7.45
N HIS A 5 -7.74 -1.85 6.49
CA HIS A 5 -8.62 -2.77 5.76
C HIS A 5 -9.90 -2.12 5.24
N VAL A 6 -9.73 -1.01 4.51
CA VAL A 6 -10.85 -0.17 4.07
C VAL A 6 -10.67 0.33 2.65
N LEU A 7 -9.44 0.65 2.25
CA LEU A 7 -9.18 1.22 0.92
C LEU A 7 -9.53 0.23 -0.19
N GLU A 8 -9.32 -1.07 0.03
CA GLU A 8 -9.64 -2.14 -0.91
C GLU A 8 -11.13 -2.24 -1.24
N HIS A 9 -12.00 -1.70 -0.37
CA HIS A 9 -13.46 -1.67 -0.56
C HIS A 9 -13.97 -0.39 -1.24
N LEU A 10 -13.11 0.63 -1.44
CA LEU A 10 -13.52 1.92 -1.97
C LEU A 10 -13.33 1.97 -3.48
N SER A 11 -14.34 2.44 -4.22
CA SER A 11 -14.35 2.38 -5.69
C SER A 11 -13.34 3.31 -6.37
N ASP A 12 -13.14 4.53 -5.87
CA ASP A 12 -12.29 5.56 -6.49
C ASP A 12 -11.16 5.99 -5.54
N ILE A 13 -10.05 5.26 -5.59
CA ILE A 13 -8.88 5.49 -4.72
C ILE A 13 -8.26 6.87 -4.95
N VAL A 14 -8.30 7.39 -6.18
CA VAL A 14 -7.74 8.71 -6.46
C VAL A 14 -8.52 9.78 -5.70
N LYS A 15 -9.85 9.79 -5.80
CA LYS A 15 -10.70 10.74 -5.04
C LYS A 15 -10.57 10.56 -3.54
N VAL A 16 -10.48 9.31 -3.06
CA VAL A 16 -10.27 9.02 -1.63
C VAL A 16 -8.97 9.66 -1.15
N MET A 17 -7.86 9.45 -1.86
CA MET A 17 -6.56 10.04 -1.51
C MET A 17 -6.59 11.58 -1.62
N GLU A 18 -7.31 12.15 -2.58
CA GLU A 18 -7.51 13.60 -2.66
C GLU A 18 -8.29 14.17 -1.47
N GLU A 19 -9.32 13.46 -1.02
CA GLU A 19 -10.16 13.87 0.11
C GLU A 19 -9.40 13.76 1.43
N ILE A 20 -8.65 12.66 1.61
CA ILE A 20 -7.71 12.48 2.71
C ILE A 20 -6.72 13.66 2.76
N HIS A 21 -6.15 14.01 1.61
CA HIS A 21 -5.24 15.16 1.52
C HIS A 21 -5.96 16.44 1.89
N ARG A 22 -7.19 16.68 1.39
CA ARG A 22 -7.97 17.89 1.64
C ARG A 22 -8.22 18.12 3.13
N ILE A 23 -8.71 17.10 3.84
CA ILE A 23 -9.09 17.21 5.26
C ILE A 23 -7.90 17.19 6.23
N ALA A 24 -6.80 16.54 5.84
CA ALA A 24 -5.62 16.46 6.67
C ALA A 24 -4.88 17.81 6.76
N LYS A 25 -4.22 18.06 7.90
CA LYS A 25 -3.28 19.19 8.03
C LYS A 25 -1.99 18.91 7.26
N ASN A 26 -1.21 19.95 6.96
CA ASN A 26 0.14 19.76 6.44
C ASN A 26 0.97 18.92 7.42
N GLN A 27 1.83 18.05 6.89
CA GLN A 27 2.66 17.10 7.65
C GLN A 27 1.88 16.06 8.48
N ALA A 28 0.57 15.96 8.28
CA ALA A 28 -0.22 14.92 8.94
C ALA A 28 0.15 13.54 8.41
N LYS A 29 0.25 12.57 9.32
CA LYS A 29 0.50 11.16 8.99
C LYS A 29 -0.78 10.44 8.60
N VAL A 30 -0.70 9.71 7.50
CA VAL A 30 -1.73 8.80 6.98
C VAL A 30 -1.14 7.39 7.03
N LEU A 31 -1.68 6.58 7.93
CA LEU A 31 -1.28 5.18 8.09
C LEU A 31 -2.24 4.33 7.28
N ILE A 32 -1.72 3.54 6.36
CA ILE A 32 -2.50 2.66 5.49
C ILE A 32 -2.09 1.22 5.75
N TRP A 33 -3.05 0.37 5.99
CA TRP A 33 -2.90 -1.08 6.15
C TRP A 33 -3.98 -1.76 5.33
N THR A 34 -3.60 -2.63 4.38
CA THR A 34 -4.53 -3.33 3.50
C THR A 34 -3.90 -4.65 3.03
N PRO A 35 -4.67 -5.69 2.68
CA PRO A 35 -4.12 -6.97 2.24
C PRO A 35 -3.21 -6.78 1.03
N HIS A 36 -2.08 -7.48 1.01
CA HIS A 36 -1.22 -7.52 -0.16
C HIS A 36 -1.89 -8.29 -1.29
N PHE A 37 -1.69 -7.89 -2.54
CA PHE A 37 -2.34 -8.52 -3.69
C PHE A 37 -2.04 -10.02 -3.85
N SER A 38 -0.95 -10.54 -3.26
CA SER A 38 -0.65 -11.98 -3.30
C SER A 38 -1.36 -12.77 -2.19
N ASN A 39 -1.92 -12.09 -1.18
CA ASN A 39 -2.63 -12.73 -0.08
C ASN A 39 -3.94 -13.34 -0.58
N THR A 40 -4.22 -14.59 -0.20
CA THR A 40 -5.52 -15.23 -0.46
C THR A 40 -6.69 -14.45 0.15
N GLY A 41 -6.48 -13.85 1.33
CA GLY A 41 -7.45 -12.96 1.97
C GLY A 41 -7.80 -11.72 1.13
N SER A 42 -6.91 -11.29 0.23
CA SER A 42 -7.20 -10.21 -0.71
C SER A 42 -8.31 -10.60 -1.69
N PHE A 43 -8.45 -11.88 -2.06
CA PHE A 43 -9.47 -12.37 -3.00
C PHE A 43 -10.60 -13.17 -2.35
N THR A 44 -10.48 -13.52 -1.06
CA THR A 44 -11.50 -14.30 -0.35
C THR A 44 -12.74 -13.45 -0.07
N ASP A 45 -12.56 -12.17 0.24
CA ASP A 45 -13.67 -11.24 0.42
C ASP A 45 -14.20 -10.79 -0.97
N PRO A 46 -15.46 -11.09 -1.31
CA PRO A 46 -16.04 -10.73 -2.61
C PRO A 46 -16.27 -9.22 -2.77
N LEU A 47 -16.14 -8.42 -1.71
CA LEU A 47 -16.30 -6.97 -1.72
C LEU A 47 -14.99 -6.22 -1.88
N HIS A 48 -13.84 -6.91 -1.96
CA HIS A 48 -12.59 -6.27 -2.34
C HIS A 48 -12.64 -5.91 -3.83
N ILE A 49 -12.52 -4.61 -4.10
CA ILE A 49 -12.51 -4.05 -5.46
C ILE A 49 -11.07 -3.90 -5.95
N HIS A 50 -10.14 -3.64 -5.03
CA HIS A 50 -8.73 -3.41 -5.34
C HIS A 50 -7.82 -4.37 -4.57
N HIS A 51 -6.75 -4.80 -5.24
CA HIS A 51 -5.71 -5.65 -4.66
C HIS A 51 -4.37 -4.93 -4.81
N PHE A 52 -3.81 -4.45 -3.69
CA PHE A 52 -2.71 -3.49 -3.72
C PHE A 52 -1.34 -4.15 -3.55
N SER A 53 -0.35 -3.62 -4.27
CA SER A 53 1.06 -3.77 -3.97
C SER A 53 1.58 -2.55 -3.20
N LEU A 54 2.81 -2.60 -2.70
CA LEU A 54 3.42 -1.40 -2.12
C LEU A 54 3.54 -0.25 -3.14
N GLU A 55 3.76 -0.59 -4.40
CA GLU A 55 3.91 0.40 -5.47
C GLU A 55 2.59 1.03 -5.92
N SER A 56 1.43 0.45 -5.58
CA SER A 56 0.12 1.03 -5.90
C SER A 56 -0.04 2.47 -5.40
N PHE A 57 0.63 2.84 -4.31
CA PHE A 57 0.55 4.19 -3.75
C PHE A 57 1.62 5.16 -4.31
N ASN A 58 2.56 4.68 -5.11
CA ASN A 58 3.58 5.54 -5.73
C ASN A 58 2.96 6.61 -6.64
N TYR A 59 1.77 6.39 -7.19
CA TYR A 59 1.04 7.37 -7.99
C TYR A 59 0.66 8.64 -7.21
N PHE A 60 0.69 8.61 -5.87
CA PHE A 60 0.42 9.75 -4.99
C PHE A 60 1.68 10.32 -4.32
N VAL A 61 2.78 9.57 -4.32
CA VAL A 61 4.02 9.91 -3.60
C VAL A 61 4.98 10.70 -4.48
N GLU A 62 5.52 11.82 -3.99
CA GLU A 62 6.54 12.59 -4.71
C GLU A 62 7.87 11.84 -4.83
N GLY A 63 8.62 12.11 -5.91
CA GLY A 63 9.94 11.51 -6.16
C GLY A 63 9.93 10.09 -6.72
N THR A 64 8.75 9.46 -6.87
CA THR A 64 8.65 8.15 -7.54
C THR A 64 8.56 8.29 -9.06
N LYS A 65 8.91 7.24 -9.80
CA LYS A 65 8.77 7.18 -11.27
C LYS A 65 7.33 7.05 -11.79
N ALA A 66 6.34 6.81 -10.92
CA ALA A 66 4.95 6.63 -11.31
C ALA A 66 4.31 7.94 -11.81
N ARG A 67 3.51 7.86 -12.89
CA ARG A 67 2.68 8.96 -13.38
C ARG A 67 1.75 9.46 -12.27
N LYS A 68 1.49 10.77 -12.19
CA LYS A 68 0.59 11.33 -11.19
C LYS A 68 -0.83 11.43 -11.71
N TYR A 69 -1.79 10.88 -10.96
CA TYR A 69 -3.22 11.00 -11.24
C TYR A 69 -3.84 12.27 -10.64
N THR A 70 -3.17 12.87 -9.67
CA THR A 70 -3.63 14.08 -8.98
C THR A 70 -2.48 15.05 -8.72
N ARG A 71 -2.81 16.31 -8.43
CA ARG A 71 -1.87 17.33 -7.94
C ARG A 71 -1.63 17.22 -6.43
N LYS A 72 -2.41 16.41 -5.70
CA LYS A 72 -2.23 16.19 -4.27
C LYS A 72 -0.98 15.36 -4.02
N LYS A 73 -0.14 15.83 -3.11
CA LYS A 73 1.21 15.32 -2.88
C LYS A 73 1.31 14.65 -1.51
N PHE A 74 1.94 13.48 -1.52
CA PHE A 74 2.31 12.76 -0.32
C PHE A 74 3.81 12.47 -0.35
N LYS A 75 4.40 12.33 0.83
CA LYS A 75 5.74 11.81 1.03
C LYS A 75 5.65 10.44 1.67
N LEU A 76 6.36 9.46 1.12
CA LEU A 76 6.47 8.15 1.74
C LEU A 76 7.49 8.24 2.88
N ILE A 77 7.03 7.93 4.10
CA ILE A 77 7.88 7.88 5.29
C ILE A 77 8.33 6.44 5.54
N LYS A 78 7.42 5.48 5.40
CA LYS A 78 7.70 4.06 5.65
C LYS A 78 6.84 3.19 4.77
N SER A 79 7.44 2.14 4.22
CA SER A 79 6.74 1.03 3.58
C SER A 79 7.24 -0.28 4.19
N LYS A 80 6.33 -1.23 4.42
CA LYS A 80 6.70 -2.59 4.84
C LYS A 80 5.67 -3.60 4.34
N LEU A 81 6.15 -4.81 4.09
CA LEU A 81 5.30 -5.98 3.95
C LEU A 81 5.19 -6.69 5.30
N THR A 82 4.01 -7.19 5.61
CA THR A 82 3.81 -8.15 6.71
C THR A 82 3.74 -9.57 6.16
N PHE A 83 4.11 -10.53 6.99
CA PHE A 83 4.14 -11.94 6.64
C PHE A 83 3.54 -12.74 7.79
N GLY A 84 2.85 -13.83 7.46
CA GLY A 84 2.40 -14.80 8.45
C GLY A 84 3.59 -15.45 9.18
N LYS A 85 3.35 -15.99 10.37
CA LYS A 85 4.39 -16.52 11.27
C LYS A 85 5.29 -17.59 10.61
N SER A 86 4.76 -18.38 9.67
CA SER A 86 5.49 -19.45 8.97
C SER A 86 6.26 -18.99 7.73
N GLN A 87 6.07 -17.75 7.25
CA GLN A 87 6.60 -17.30 5.96
C GLN A 87 7.99 -16.64 6.07
N ILE A 88 8.93 -17.37 6.69
CA ILE A 88 10.29 -16.88 6.95
C ILE A 88 11.07 -16.68 5.65
N ILE A 89 10.92 -17.59 4.68
CA ILE A 89 11.62 -17.55 3.39
C ILE A 89 11.18 -16.33 2.56
N GLY A 90 9.86 -16.13 2.41
CA GLY A 90 9.32 -14.96 1.71
C GLY A 90 9.77 -13.65 2.35
N LYS A 91 9.77 -13.59 3.69
CA LYS A 91 10.28 -12.44 4.45
C LYS A 91 11.76 -12.18 4.19
N ALA A 92 12.59 -13.22 4.10
CA ALA A 92 14.02 -13.07 3.80
C ALA A 92 14.24 -12.48 2.40
N PHE A 93 13.53 -12.96 1.37
CA PHE A 93 13.60 -12.38 0.03
C PHE A 93 13.12 -10.93 -0.02
N ALA A 94 12.02 -10.62 0.68
CA ALA A 94 11.50 -9.26 0.77
C ALA A 94 12.46 -8.29 1.48
N LEU A 95 13.24 -8.76 2.47
CA LEU A 95 14.27 -7.95 3.12
C LEU A 95 15.44 -7.60 2.19
N LEU A 96 15.78 -8.50 1.27
CA LEU A 96 16.84 -8.25 0.27
C LEU A 96 16.36 -7.26 -0.79
N SER A 97 15.17 -7.47 -1.33
CA SER A 97 14.55 -6.57 -2.28
C SER A 97 13.05 -6.79 -2.34
N THR A 98 12.30 -5.85 -1.75
CA THR A 98 10.84 -5.84 -1.81
C THR A 98 10.34 -5.89 -3.25
N HIS A 99 10.96 -5.12 -4.15
CA HIS A 99 10.56 -5.07 -5.57
C HIS A 99 10.77 -6.42 -6.28
N ALA A 100 11.93 -7.05 -6.09
CA ALA A 100 12.19 -8.37 -6.68
C ALA A 100 11.27 -9.44 -6.08
N TYR A 101 11.01 -9.37 -4.78
CA TYR A 101 10.06 -10.23 -4.09
C TYR A 101 8.65 -10.11 -4.67
N GLU A 102 8.10 -8.89 -4.75
CA GLU A 102 6.76 -8.65 -5.31
C GLU A 102 6.66 -9.10 -6.78
N LYS A 103 7.75 -8.98 -7.55
CA LYS A 103 7.76 -9.35 -8.96
C LYS A 103 7.85 -10.86 -9.22
N TYR A 104 8.66 -11.60 -8.44
CA TYR A 104 9.02 -12.97 -8.78
C TYR A 104 8.58 -14.03 -7.76
N PHE A 105 8.44 -13.66 -6.48
CA PHE A 105 8.32 -14.65 -5.40
C PHE A 105 7.00 -14.55 -4.60
N CYS A 106 6.24 -13.47 -4.75
CA CYS A 106 5.06 -13.22 -3.94
C CYS A 106 3.97 -14.30 -4.08
N PHE A 107 3.81 -14.94 -5.24
CA PHE A 107 2.83 -16.01 -5.39
C PHE A 107 3.29 -17.38 -4.87
N ILE A 108 4.60 -17.54 -4.62
CA ILE A 108 5.15 -18.75 -3.98
C ILE A 108 5.14 -18.58 -2.46
N PHE A 109 5.45 -17.37 -1.98
CA PHE A 109 5.44 -17.00 -0.57
C PHE A 109 4.59 -15.74 -0.34
N PRO A 110 3.25 -15.85 -0.27
CA PRO A 110 2.34 -14.70 -0.18
C PRO A 110 2.59 -13.75 0.98
N ALA A 111 2.76 -12.47 0.70
CA ALA A 111 2.76 -11.45 1.75
C ALA A 111 1.35 -11.34 2.34
N GLN A 112 1.24 -10.98 3.62
CA GLN A 112 -0.05 -10.85 4.29
C GLN A 112 -0.66 -9.48 3.98
N ASP A 113 0.01 -8.42 4.38
CA ASP A 113 -0.47 -7.05 4.20
C ASP A 113 0.65 -6.13 3.72
N ILE A 114 0.23 -5.00 3.15
CA ILE A 114 1.07 -3.84 3.02
C ILE A 114 0.77 -2.86 4.16
N TYR A 115 1.82 -2.24 4.68
CA TYR A 115 1.70 -1.09 5.56
C TYR A 115 2.50 0.08 4.99
N LEU A 116 1.85 1.23 4.92
CA LEU A 116 2.42 2.48 4.45
C LEU A 116 2.18 3.58 5.48
N GLU A 117 3.20 4.38 5.71
CA GLU A 117 3.10 5.65 6.41
C GLU A 117 3.40 6.76 5.41
N LEU A 118 2.37 7.54 5.10
CA LEU A 118 2.45 8.68 4.21
C LEU A 118 2.33 9.98 5.01
N GLU A 119 3.02 11.02 4.58
CA GLU A 119 2.93 12.36 5.11
C GLU A 119 2.30 13.29 4.07
N VAL A 120 1.34 14.10 4.48
CA VAL A 120 0.63 15.06 3.61
C VAL A 120 1.50 16.29 3.36
N ILE A 121 1.69 16.67 2.09
CA ILE A 121 2.37 17.90 1.69
C ILE A 121 1.35 18.86 1.05
N LYS A 122 1.11 20.02 1.68
CA LYS A 122 0.17 21.03 1.18
C LYS A 122 0.73 21.90 0.06
#